data_AF-A0A960KHE7-F1
#
_entry.id   AF-A0A960KHE7-F1
#
_cell.length_a   1.000
_cell.length_b   1.000
_cell.length_c   1.000
_cell.angle_alpha   90.00
_cell.angle_beta   90.00
_cell.angle_gamma   90.00
#
_symmetry.space_group_name_H-M   'P 1'
#
loop_
_entity.id
_entity.type
_entity.pdbx_description
1 polymer ?
#
loop_
_entity_poly.entity_id
_entity_poly.type
_entity_poly.pdbx_seq_one_letter_code
_entity_poly.pdbx_strand_id
1 'polypeptide(L)'
;MNRVKAFTLIEMMAVVVIIGILAAVIAPKFFHQVGSAEITAAKQDIRSIEQAISLYRMDTGGFPDTLRDLTREPDNVRRWNGPYLPHEPKDPWGNRYEYIAPGNDGRPFDVWSLGADGQDGGEDDAADITSWKTDED
;
A
#
# COMPACT_ATOMS: atom_id res chain seq x y z
N MET A 1 -22.51 -61.68 -9.67
CA MET A 1 -21.86 -61.63 -8.34
C MET A 1 -20.79 -60.53 -8.38
N ASN A 2 -21.14 -59.30 -7.96
CA ASN A 2 -20.19 -58.19 -7.98
C ASN A 2 -19.22 -58.34 -6.81
N ARG A 3 -17.93 -58.58 -7.11
CA ARG A 3 -16.87 -58.51 -6.09
C ARG A 3 -16.66 -57.04 -5.75
N VAL A 4 -17.05 -56.66 -4.54
CA VAL A 4 -16.62 -55.39 -3.94
C VAL A 4 -15.12 -55.55 -3.65
N LYS A 5 -14.27 -54.78 -4.34
CA LYS A 5 -12.84 -54.72 -4.01
C LYS A 5 -12.70 -54.00 -2.67
N ALA A 6 -12.17 -54.71 -1.68
CA ALA A 6 -11.78 -54.10 -0.41
C ALA A 6 -10.44 -53.37 -0.60
N PHE A 7 -10.37 -52.12 -0.14
CA PHE A 7 -9.15 -51.30 -0.18
C PHE A 7 -8.07 -51.88 0.75
N THR A 8 -6.81 -51.71 0.35
CA THR A 8 -5.66 -52.13 1.17
C THR A 8 -5.14 -50.96 2.01
N LEU A 9 -4.55 -51.26 3.18
CA LEU A 9 -3.95 -50.23 4.04
C LEU A 9 -2.85 -49.44 3.31
N ILE A 10 -2.05 -50.12 2.48
CA ILE A 10 -0.94 -49.50 1.75
C ILE A 10 -1.43 -48.47 0.72
N GLU A 11 -2.61 -48.67 0.14
CA GLU A 11 -3.22 -47.76 -0.83
C GLU A 11 -3.69 -46.48 -0.14
N MET A 12 -4.29 -46.59 1.06
CA MET A 12 -4.63 -45.44 1.88
C MET A 12 -3.39 -44.67 2.36
N MET A 13 -2.32 -45.38 2.72
CA MET A 13 -1.06 -44.73 3.11
C MET A 13 -0.45 -43.92 1.97
N ALA A 14 -0.43 -44.48 0.75
CA ALA A 14 0.08 -43.77 -0.42
C ALA A 14 -0.72 -42.49 -0.71
N VAL A 15 -2.05 -42.53 -0.56
CA VAL A 15 -2.93 -41.36 -0.77
C VAL A 15 -2.64 -40.26 0.26
N VAL A 16 -2.50 -40.59 1.54
CA VAL A 16 -2.21 -39.59 2.58
C VAL A 16 -0.85 -38.94 2.37
N VAL A 17 0.16 -39.70 1.93
CA VAL A 17 1.48 -39.15 1.60
C VAL A 17 1.41 -38.19 0.42
N ILE A 18 0.70 -38.54 -0.65
CA ILE A 18 0.53 -37.67 -1.82
C ILE A 18 -0.23 -36.38 -1.44
N ILE A 19 -1.29 -36.49 -0.65
CA ILE A 19 -2.04 -35.32 -0.16
C ILE A 19 -1.14 -34.43 0.71
N GLY A 20 -0.30 -35.02 1.58
CA GLY A 20 0.65 -34.26 2.42
C GLY A 20 1.67 -33.48 1.60
N ILE A 21 2.22 -34.09 0.54
CA ILE A 21 3.17 -33.43 -0.38
C ILE A 21 2.46 -32.30 -1.14
N LEU A 22 1.27 -32.55 -1.68
CA LEU A 22 0.50 -31.53 -2.41
C LEU A 22 0.12 -30.34 -1.51
N ALA A 23 -0.33 -30.61 -0.28
CA ALA A 23 -0.66 -29.57 0.69
C ALA A 23 0.56 -28.70 1.04
N ALA A 24 1.74 -29.30 1.20
CA ALA A 24 2.98 -28.57 1.49
C ALA A 24 3.41 -27.63 0.34
N VAL A 25 3.14 -27.99 -0.91
CA VAL A 25 3.51 -27.19 -2.08
C VAL A 25 2.52 -26.04 -2.34
N ILE A 26 1.24 -26.25 -2.01
CA ILE A 26 0.17 -25.30 -2.32
C ILE A 26 0.00 -24.23 -1.23
N ALA A 27 0.25 -24.57 0.04
CA ALA A 27 0.11 -23.66 1.17
C ALA A 27 0.80 -22.28 1.03
N PRO A 28 2.06 -22.15 0.56
CA PRO A 28 2.73 -20.86 0.52
C PRO A 28 2.28 -19.92 -0.61
N LYS A 29 1.48 -20.38 -1.58
CA LYS A 29 1.16 -19.59 -2.79
C LYS A 29 -0.04 -18.65 -2.66
N PHE A 30 -0.86 -18.77 -1.62
CA PHE A 30 -2.14 -18.06 -1.56
C PHE A 30 -2.15 -16.76 -0.76
N PHE A 31 -1.08 -16.42 -0.03
CA PHE A 31 -1.08 -15.23 0.84
C PHE A 31 -0.39 -13.98 0.25
N HIS A 32 0.49 -14.10 -0.74
CA HIS A 32 1.30 -12.97 -1.22
C HIS A 32 0.68 -12.10 -2.33
N GLN A 33 -0.53 -12.41 -2.80
CA GLN A 33 -1.08 -11.77 -4.02
C GLN A 33 -2.13 -10.69 -3.74
N VAL A 34 -2.72 -10.67 -2.55
CA VAL A 34 -3.74 -9.68 -2.14
C VAL A 34 -3.09 -8.39 -1.61
N GLY A 35 -1.77 -8.33 -1.53
CA GLY A 35 -1.03 -7.16 -1.04
C GLY A 35 -0.42 -6.27 -2.11
N SER A 36 0.01 -6.90 -3.20
CA SER A 36 0.82 -6.23 -4.21
C SER A 36 0.06 -5.14 -4.98
N ALA A 37 -1.25 -5.28 -5.16
CA ALA A 37 -2.06 -4.31 -5.90
C ALA A 37 -2.28 -3.04 -5.07
N GLU A 38 -2.57 -3.21 -3.79
CA GLU A 38 -2.73 -2.18 -2.77
C GLU A 38 -1.41 -1.42 -2.60
N ILE A 39 -0.29 -2.11 -2.38
CA ILE A 39 1.02 -1.46 -2.30
C ILE A 39 1.32 -0.64 -3.57
N THR A 40 1.01 -1.18 -4.74
CA THR A 40 1.21 -0.48 -6.03
C THR A 40 0.31 0.76 -6.14
N ALA A 41 -0.96 0.65 -5.78
CA ALA A 41 -1.90 1.75 -5.77
C ALA A 41 -1.44 2.86 -4.81
N ALA A 42 -1.03 2.48 -3.59
CA ALA A 42 -0.52 3.43 -2.61
C ALA A 42 0.72 4.19 -3.12
N LYS A 43 1.65 3.50 -3.78
CA LYS A 43 2.81 4.14 -4.43
C LYS A 43 2.42 5.09 -5.56
N GLN A 44 1.36 4.79 -6.32
CA GLN A 44 0.87 5.68 -7.37
C GLN A 44 0.23 6.93 -6.77
N ASP A 45 -0.60 6.76 -5.74
CA ASP A 45 -1.23 7.85 -5.01
C ASP A 45 -0.18 8.78 -4.40
N ILE A 46 0.86 8.24 -3.75
CA ILE A 46 1.99 9.04 -3.23
C ILE A 46 2.61 9.91 -4.33
N ARG A 47 2.91 9.33 -5.51
CA ARG A 47 3.47 10.11 -6.64
C ARG A 47 2.52 11.21 -7.11
N SER A 48 1.22 10.95 -7.14
CA SER A 48 0.21 11.96 -7.50
C SER A 48 0.14 13.08 -6.44
N ILE A 49 0.25 12.74 -5.16
CA ILE A 49 0.33 13.70 -4.06
C ILE A 49 1.59 14.57 -4.18
N GLU A 50 2.76 13.97 -4.44
CA GLU A 50 4.02 14.71 -4.64
C GLU A 50 3.93 15.72 -5.78
N GLN A 51 3.31 15.33 -6.89
CA GLN A 51 3.08 16.21 -8.04
C GLN A 51 2.15 17.37 -7.66
N ALA A 52 1.06 17.08 -6.94
CA ALA A 52 0.12 18.10 -6.49
C ALA A 52 0.76 19.09 -5.50
N ILE A 53 1.57 18.62 -4.55
CA ILE A 53 2.36 19.46 -3.64
C ILE A 53 3.33 20.34 -4.41
N SER A 54 4.01 19.77 -5.41
CA SER A 54 4.94 20.53 -6.25
C SER A 54 4.24 21.65 -7.01
N LEU A 55 3.06 21.37 -7.57
CA LEU A 55 2.26 22.36 -8.30
C LEU A 55 1.71 23.44 -7.36
N TYR A 56 1.19 23.04 -6.20
CA TYR A 56 0.80 23.96 -5.13
C TYR A 56 1.94 24.93 -4.77
N ARG A 57 3.16 24.40 -4.64
CA ARG A 57 4.34 25.22 -4.32
C ARG A 57 4.75 26.15 -5.45
N MET A 58 4.57 25.75 -6.71
CA MET A 58 4.83 26.63 -7.85
C MET A 58 3.87 27.83 -7.86
N ASP A 59 2.60 27.61 -7.54
CA ASP A 59 1.57 28.66 -7.59
C ASP A 59 1.61 29.59 -6.38
N THR A 60 1.76 29.01 -5.19
CA THR A 60 1.64 29.72 -3.91
C THR A 60 2.99 30.17 -3.34
N GLY A 61 4.09 29.55 -3.79
CA GLY A 61 5.45 29.75 -3.27
C GLY A 61 5.76 29.00 -1.97
N GLY A 62 4.78 28.30 -1.37
CA GLY A 62 4.93 27.58 -0.11
C GLY A 62 4.48 26.12 -0.20
N PHE A 63 4.68 25.36 0.87
CA PHE A 63 4.09 24.03 1.00
C PHE A 63 2.67 24.13 1.55
N PRO A 64 1.77 23.17 1.24
CA PRO A 64 0.50 23.09 1.95
C PRO A 64 0.75 22.81 3.43
N ASP A 65 -0.13 23.28 4.31
CA ASP A 65 -0.05 22.96 5.75
C ASP A 65 -0.61 21.54 5.99
N THR A 66 -1.61 21.16 5.19
CA THR A 66 -2.21 19.82 5.21
C THR A 66 -2.52 19.35 3.79
N LEU A 67 -2.60 18.03 3.57
CA LEU A 67 -3.01 17.48 2.26
C LEU A 67 -4.41 17.95 1.81
N ARG A 68 -5.24 18.40 2.75
CA ARG A 68 -6.56 18.98 2.46
C ARG A 68 -6.45 20.26 1.61
N ASP A 69 -5.37 21.03 1.74
CA ASP A 69 -5.13 22.27 0.99
C ASP A 69 -4.92 22.02 -0.51
N LEU A 70 -4.63 20.77 -0.89
CA LEU A 70 -4.55 20.33 -2.28
C LEU A 70 -5.94 20.19 -2.92
N THR A 71 -6.99 20.10 -2.12
CA THR A 71 -8.38 19.87 -2.59
C THR A 71 -9.30 21.05 -2.33
N ARG A 72 -8.98 21.87 -1.33
CA ARG A 72 -9.77 23.03 -0.92
C ARG A 72 -8.84 24.21 -0.66
N GLU A 73 -9.26 25.39 -1.07
CA GLU A 73 -8.51 26.62 -0.82
C GLU A 73 -8.44 26.90 0.70
N PRO A 74 -7.24 27.10 1.27
CA PRO A 74 -7.06 27.51 2.67
C PRO A 74 -7.16 29.03 2.84
N ASP A 75 -7.61 29.49 4.02
CA ASP A 75 -8.07 30.87 4.27
C ASP A 75 -6.98 31.99 4.16
N ASN A 76 -5.72 31.66 3.88
CA ASN A 76 -4.62 32.64 3.86
C ASN A 76 -3.58 32.44 2.75
N VAL A 77 -3.90 31.69 1.69
CA VAL A 77 -2.94 31.38 0.64
C VAL A 77 -3.21 32.21 -0.61
N ARG A 78 -2.26 33.09 -0.93
CA ARG A 78 -2.33 33.91 -2.13
C ARG A 78 -2.01 33.05 -3.35
N ARG A 79 -2.73 33.28 -4.46
CA ARG A 79 -2.53 32.60 -5.76
C ARG A 79 -2.81 31.10 -5.73
N TRP A 80 -3.62 30.61 -4.79
CA TRP A 80 -4.13 29.26 -4.89
C TRP A 80 -4.93 29.11 -6.19
N ASN A 81 -4.56 28.12 -7.02
CA ASN A 81 -5.15 27.89 -8.33
C ASN A 81 -5.62 26.42 -8.48
N GLY A 82 -5.91 25.80 -7.33
CA GLY A 82 -6.39 24.43 -7.27
C GLY A 82 -7.85 24.28 -7.73
N PRO A 83 -8.45 23.11 -7.48
CA PRO A 83 -7.89 22.00 -6.72
C PRO A 83 -6.76 21.28 -7.47
N TYR A 84 -5.69 20.96 -6.76
CA TYR A 84 -4.53 20.21 -7.27
C TYR A 84 -4.77 18.69 -7.24
N LEU A 85 -5.71 18.24 -6.40
CA LEU A 85 -6.24 16.87 -6.36
C LEU A 85 -7.77 16.88 -6.43
N PRO A 86 -8.39 15.90 -7.11
CA PRO A 86 -9.85 15.87 -7.26
C PRO A 86 -10.60 15.60 -5.95
N HIS A 87 -9.98 14.89 -5.00
CA HIS A 87 -10.52 14.58 -3.68
C HIS A 87 -9.36 14.31 -2.71
N GLU A 88 -9.67 14.29 -1.41
CA GLU A 88 -8.67 13.99 -0.39
C GLU A 88 -8.24 12.52 -0.54
N PRO A 89 -6.96 12.25 -0.80
CA PRO A 89 -6.49 10.91 -1.07
C PRO A 89 -6.55 10.08 0.21
N LYS A 90 -7.03 8.86 0.07
CA LYS A 90 -6.94 7.83 1.09
C LYS A 90 -6.12 6.69 0.52
N ASP A 91 -5.37 6.04 1.39
CA ASP A 91 -4.65 4.86 0.97
C ASP A 91 -5.62 3.69 0.67
N PRO A 92 -5.14 2.60 0.05
CA PRO A 92 -5.97 1.45 -0.32
C PRO A 92 -6.68 0.77 0.85
N TRP A 93 -6.17 0.95 2.07
CA TRP A 93 -6.75 0.42 3.29
C TRP A 93 -7.74 1.39 3.96
N GLY A 94 -7.93 2.57 3.38
CA GLY A 94 -8.88 3.59 3.79
C GLY A 94 -8.35 4.57 4.84
N ASN A 95 -7.06 4.49 5.18
CA ASN A 95 -6.39 5.43 6.06
C ASN A 95 -6.04 6.72 5.31
N ARG A 96 -5.72 7.77 6.06
CA ARG A 96 -5.20 9.01 5.46
C ARG A 96 -3.71 8.84 5.22
N TYR A 97 -3.21 9.50 4.17
CA TYR A 97 -1.78 9.69 4.00
C TYR A 97 -1.23 10.65 5.05
N GLU A 98 -0.05 10.33 5.55
CA GLU A 98 0.73 11.18 6.43
C GLU A 98 1.62 12.10 5.61
N TYR A 99 1.81 13.32 6.11
CA TYR A 99 2.51 14.39 5.40
C TYR A 99 3.19 15.34 6.37
N ILE A 100 4.46 15.67 6.08
CA ILE A 100 5.18 16.75 6.77
C ILE A 100 6.00 17.60 5.79
N ALA A 101 6.07 18.91 6.07
CA ALA A 101 6.99 19.83 5.42
C ALA A 101 7.56 20.83 6.45
N PRO A 102 8.89 21.06 6.50
CA PRO A 102 9.91 20.38 5.72
C PRO A 102 10.01 18.88 6.06
N GLY A 103 10.48 18.09 5.10
CA GLY A 103 10.69 16.65 5.27
C GLY A 103 11.94 16.36 6.11
N ASN A 104 12.09 15.10 6.52
CA ASN A 104 13.28 14.66 7.24
C ASN A 104 14.50 14.56 6.30
N ASP A 105 15.70 14.47 6.88
CA ASP A 105 16.98 14.30 6.15
C ASP A 105 17.25 15.36 5.05
N GLY A 106 16.72 16.58 5.23
CA GLY A 106 16.88 17.67 4.27
C GLY A 106 16.00 17.56 3.03
N ARG A 107 15.03 16.63 3.03
CA ARG A 107 14.01 16.55 1.97
C ARG A 107 13.05 17.74 2.06
N PRO A 108 12.51 18.20 0.92
CA PRO A 108 11.57 19.33 0.91
C PRO A 108 10.28 19.01 1.67
N PHE A 109 9.82 17.77 1.60
CA PHE A 109 8.64 17.24 2.28
C PHE A 109 8.67 15.70 2.25
N ASP A 110 7.88 15.08 3.12
CA ASP A 110 7.71 13.63 3.22
C ASP A 110 6.21 13.28 3.10
N VAL A 111 5.89 12.21 2.37
CA VAL A 111 4.53 11.64 2.27
C VAL A 111 4.62 10.12 2.44
N TRP A 112 3.76 9.53 3.26
CA TRP A 112 3.71 8.08 3.43
C TRP A 112 2.33 7.55 3.81
N SER A 113 2.13 6.25 3.64
CA SER A 113 1.01 5.49 4.18
C SER A 113 1.53 4.50 5.22
N LEU A 114 0.76 4.30 6.28
CA LEU A 114 1.05 3.38 7.39
C LEU A 114 0.63 1.92 7.07
N GLY A 115 0.44 1.59 5.79
CA GLY A 115 0.04 0.25 5.36
C GLY A 115 -1.32 -0.21 5.91
N ALA A 116 -1.51 -1.53 5.90
CA ALA A 116 -2.74 -2.21 6.28
C ALA A 116 -3.07 -2.13 7.79
N ASP A 117 -2.05 -1.99 8.64
CA ASP A 117 -2.22 -1.99 10.10
C ASP A 117 -2.38 -0.58 10.69
N GLY A 118 -2.09 0.46 9.90
CA GLY A 118 -2.24 1.85 10.29
C GLY A 118 -1.25 2.27 11.38
N GLN A 119 -0.10 1.59 11.50
CA GLN A 119 0.92 1.86 12.50
C GLN A 119 2.30 2.01 11.84
N ASP A 120 3.19 2.78 12.46
CA ASP A 120 4.57 2.89 11.97
C ASP A 120 5.26 1.51 12.01
N GLY A 121 5.95 1.16 10.93
CA GLY A 121 6.69 -0.08 10.77
C GLY A 121 5.93 -1.11 9.94
N GLY A 122 5.78 -2.32 10.49
CA GLY A 122 5.11 -3.44 9.81
C GLY A 122 5.97 -4.21 8.79
N GLU A 123 5.42 -5.33 8.34
CA GLU A 123 5.97 -6.19 7.28
C GLU A 123 4.89 -6.48 6.24
N ASP A 124 5.30 -6.82 5.02
CA ASP A 124 4.41 -7.08 3.88
C ASP A 124 3.40 -5.93 3.67
N ASP A 125 2.10 -6.20 3.77
CA ASP A 125 1.04 -5.21 3.53
C ASP A 125 0.90 -4.20 4.66
N ALA A 126 1.41 -4.54 5.85
CA ALA A 126 1.48 -3.63 6.99
C ALA A 126 2.70 -2.71 6.91
N ALA A 127 3.64 -2.94 5.99
CA ALA A 127 4.83 -2.11 5.87
C ALA A 127 4.49 -0.68 5.43
N ASP A 128 5.12 0.30 6.08
CA ASP A 128 5.05 1.70 5.66
C ASP A 128 5.48 1.88 4.21
N ILE A 129 4.66 2.60 3.45
CA ILE A 129 4.95 2.96 2.06
C ILE A 129 5.30 4.44 2.04
N THR A 130 6.58 4.73 1.81
CA THR A 130 7.11 6.09 1.92
C THR A 130 7.53 6.66 0.58
N SER A 131 7.51 7.98 0.45
CA SER A 131 7.96 8.67 -0.78
C SER A 131 9.48 8.62 -1.00
N TRP A 132 10.26 8.38 0.06
CA TRP A 132 11.72 8.39 0.01
C TRP A 132 12.38 7.00 -0.07
N LYS A 133 11.67 5.92 0.27
CA LYS A 133 12.21 4.57 0.15
C LYS A 133 11.92 4.04 -1.25
N THR A 134 12.99 3.82 -2.03
CA THR A 134 12.89 3.14 -3.32
C THR A 134 13.01 1.63 -3.07
N ASP A 135 12.35 0.79 -3.88
CA ASP A 135 12.29 -0.69 -3.75
C ASP A 135 13.65 -1.43 -3.83
N GLU A 136 14.77 -0.74 -3.60
CA GLU A 136 16.15 -1.25 -3.72
C GLU A 136 16.84 -1.54 -2.37
N ASP A 137 16.13 -1.48 -1.23
CA ASP A 137 16.65 -1.85 0.11
C ASP A 137 16.01 -3.13 0.68
#